data_AF-A0A7Y7CSC8-F1
#
_entry.id   AF-A0A7Y7CSC8-F1
#
_cell.length_a   1.000
_cell.length_b   1.000
_cell.length_c   1.000
_cell.angle_alpha   90.00
_cell.angle_beta   90.00
_cell.angle_gamma   90.00
#
_symmetry.space_group_name_H-M   'P 1'
#
loop_
_entity.id
_entity.type
_entity.pdbx_description
1 polymer ?
#
loop_
_entity_poly.entity_id
_entity_poly.type
_entity_poly.pdbx_seq_one_letter_code
_entity_poly.pdbx_strand_id
1 'polypeptide(L)'
;MLVKRLALLLTATVVVLFAWVLLRLPDPAVFNANVERIFIETDLSSQAEIKLLEVLASSGSLFEESMGLYTQIISALLLLCFALLLVALGLLILNLDLRARNREVEARTLSVNNLRLNRAENIVEINDQRIKLTASNFDTLSVLLEARLDEEYLSGASLEAIVSGKPESQCEEAAGAVRIKRLRDQLGNQLISELLLRHVSGRGYRLDVPADRLGID
;
A
#
# COMPACT_ATOMS: atom_id res chain seq x y z
N MET A 1 -5.82 12.40 -5.31
CA MET A 1 -7.09 12.64 -6.04
C MET A 1 -7.39 11.61 -7.13
N LEU A 2 -6.40 11.15 -7.92
CA LEU A 2 -6.61 10.19 -9.01
C LEU A 2 -7.24 8.86 -8.55
N VAL A 3 -6.74 8.29 -7.44
CA VAL A 3 -7.23 7.02 -6.87
C VAL A 3 -8.70 7.08 -6.46
N LYS A 4 -9.14 8.20 -5.84
CA LYS A 4 -10.53 8.41 -5.45
C LYS A 4 -11.47 8.51 -6.66
N ARG A 5 -11.03 9.16 -7.74
CA ARG A 5 -11.79 9.26 -9.00
C ARG A 5 -11.90 7.90 -9.70
N LEU A 6 -10.81 7.14 -9.76
CA LEU A 6 -10.80 5.80 -10.34
C LEU A 6 -11.71 4.85 -9.56
N ALA A 7 -11.64 4.90 -8.23
CA ALA A 7 -12.51 4.14 -7.34
C ALA A 7 -14.00 4.43 -7.58
N LEU A 8 -14.37 5.71 -7.68
CA LEU A 8 -15.75 6.12 -7.96
C LEU A 8 -16.25 5.57 -9.31
N LEU A 9 -15.43 5.66 -10.36
CA LEU A 9 -15.76 5.15 -11.69
C LEU A 9 -15.92 3.62 -11.71
N LEU A 10 -15.06 2.91 -10.97
CA LEU A 10 -15.13 1.46 -10.82
C LEU A 10 -16.42 1.04 -10.12
N THR A 11 -16.74 1.67 -8.97
CA THR A 11 -17.98 1.39 -8.24
C THR A 11 -19.21 1.70 -9.09
N ALA A 12 -19.21 2.84 -9.80
CA ALA A 12 -20.31 3.20 -10.68
C ALA A 12 -20.51 2.18 -11.82
N THR A 13 -19.42 1.74 -12.46
CA THR A 13 -19.45 0.71 -13.50
C THR A 13 -20.03 -0.59 -12.98
N VAL A 14 -19.60 -1.04 -11.80
CA VAL A 14 -20.10 -2.25 -11.15
C VAL A 14 -21.62 -2.16 -10.88
N VAL A 15 -22.09 -1.03 -10.36
CA VAL A 15 -23.53 -0.81 -10.08
C VAL A 15 -24.35 -0.82 -11.37
N VAL A 16 -23.86 -0.14 -12.42
CA VAL A 16 -24.54 -0.09 -13.72
C VAL A 16 -24.60 -1.47 -14.37
N LEU A 17 -23.50 -2.23 -14.35
CA LEU A 17 -23.46 -3.59 -14.87
C LEU A 17 -24.42 -4.51 -14.10
N PHE A 18 -24.46 -4.40 -12.78
CA PHE A 18 -25.39 -5.18 -11.96
C PHE A 18 -26.86 -4.87 -12.29
N ALA A 19 -27.22 -3.60 -12.40
CA ALA A 19 -28.55 -3.18 -12.81
C ALA A 19 -28.88 -3.67 -14.23
N TRP A 20 -27.93 -3.58 -15.15
CA TRP A 20 -28.09 -4.06 -16.53
C TRP A 20 -28.33 -5.58 -16.59
N VAL A 21 -27.62 -6.36 -15.76
CA VAL A 21 -27.83 -7.80 -15.66
C VAL A 21 -29.20 -8.10 -15.05
N LEU A 22 -29.63 -7.37 -14.02
CA LEU A 22 -30.95 -7.57 -13.40
C LEU A 22 -32.12 -7.39 -14.38
N LEU A 23 -32.01 -6.41 -15.28
CA LEU A 23 -32.99 -6.15 -16.34
C LEU A 23 -33.04 -7.24 -17.42
N ARG A 24 -32.05 -8.13 -17.46
CA ARG A 24 -31.95 -9.22 -18.45
C ARG A 24 -32.39 -10.58 -17.90
N LEU A 25 -32.88 -10.65 -16.66
CA LEU A 25 -33.38 -11.93 -16.14
C LEU A 25 -34.62 -12.38 -16.93
N PRO A 26 -34.72 -13.68 -17.27
CA PRO A 26 -35.86 -14.21 -18.01
C PRO A 26 -37.14 -14.11 -17.17
N ASP A 27 -38.18 -13.56 -17.78
CA ASP A 27 -39.53 -13.49 -17.21
C ASP A 27 -40.25 -14.82 -17.45
N PRO A 28 -40.67 -15.53 -16.39
CA PRO A 28 -41.32 -16.83 -16.51
C PRO A 28 -42.67 -16.76 -17.25
N ALA A 29 -43.35 -15.61 -17.26
CA ALA A 29 -44.66 -15.43 -17.90
C ALA A 29 -44.62 -15.40 -19.43
N VAL A 30 -43.44 -15.22 -20.04
CA VAL A 30 -43.28 -15.09 -21.50
C VAL A 30 -43.74 -16.35 -22.24
N PHE A 31 -43.57 -17.54 -21.67
CA PHE A 31 -44.03 -18.78 -22.29
C PHE A 31 -45.56 -18.80 -22.41
N ASN A 32 -46.27 -18.58 -21.31
CA ASN A 32 -47.73 -18.60 -21.28
C ASN A 32 -48.35 -17.48 -22.12
N ALA A 33 -47.76 -16.28 -22.12
CA ALA A 33 -48.19 -15.18 -22.98
C ALA A 33 -48.07 -15.52 -24.49
N ASN A 34 -47.02 -16.25 -24.89
CA ASN A 34 -46.88 -16.69 -26.28
C ASN A 34 -47.88 -17.81 -26.64
N VAL A 35 -48.15 -18.74 -25.71
CA VAL A 35 -49.17 -19.79 -25.90
C VAL A 35 -50.56 -19.17 -26.03
N GLU A 36 -50.90 -18.22 -25.18
CA GLU A 36 -52.16 -17.45 -25.25
C GLU A 36 -52.28 -16.70 -26.58
N ARG A 37 -51.21 -16.05 -27.05
CA ARG A 37 -51.21 -15.35 -28.34
C ARG A 37 -51.50 -16.31 -29.51
N ILE A 38 -50.82 -17.45 -29.55
CA ILE A 38 -51.02 -18.47 -30.61
C ILE A 38 -52.46 -18.98 -30.57
N PHE A 39 -53.05 -19.11 -29.38
CA PHE A 39 -54.43 -19.54 -29.19
C PHE A 39 -55.45 -18.51 -29.71
N ILE A 40 -55.26 -17.21 -29.44
CA ILE A 40 -56.15 -16.16 -29.97
C ILE A 40 -56.02 -16.05 -31.49
N GLU A 41 -54.82 -16.26 -32.03
CA GLU A 41 -54.53 -16.15 -33.46
C GLU A 41 -54.98 -17.39 -34.27
N THR A 42 -55.17 -18.55 -33.63
CA THR A 42 -55.49 -19.82 -34.30
C THR A 42 -56.83 -20.37 -33.79
N ASP A 43 -57.79 -20.57 -34.69
CA ASP A 43 -59.11 -21.14 -34.34
C ASP A 43 -59.00 -22.64 -34.01
N LEU A 44 -58.83 -22.96 -32.73
CA LEU A 44 -58.63 -24.31 -32.18
C LEU A 44 -59.88 -24.78 -31.42
N SER A 45 -60.93 -25.18 -32.15
CA SER A 45 -62.23 -25.53 -31.57
C SER A 45 -62.51 -27.04 -31.46
N SER A 46 -61.60 -27.92 -31.93
CA SER A 46 -61.86 -29.36 -31.91
C SER A 46 -61.62 -29.98 -30.51
N GLN A 47 -62.34 -31.05 -30.17
CA GLN A 47 -62.23 -31.68 -28.84
C GLN A 47 -60.81 -32.21 -28.53
N ALA A 48 -60.07 -32.64 -29.55
CA ALA A 48 -58.69 -33.07 -29.40
C ALA A 48 -57.74 -31.89 -29.14
N GLU A 49 -57.97 -30.75 -29.81
CA GLU A 49 -57.23 -29.50 -29.59
C GLU A 49 -57.49 -28.93 -28.20
N ILE A 50 -58.74 -28.97 -27.72
CA ILE A 50 -59.10 -28.50 -26.38
C ILE A 50 -58.38 -29.31 -25.28
N LYS A 51 -58.30 -30.64 -25.41
CA LYS A 51 -57.52 -31.47 -24.47
C LYS A 51 -56.02 -31.20 -24.54
N LEU A 52 -55.50 -30.96 -25.74
CA LEU A 52 -54.10 -30.59 -25.93
C LEU A 52 -53.79 -29.24 -25.29
N LEU A 53 -54.73 -28.29 -25.36
CA LEU A 53 -54.65 -26.99 -24.68
C LEU A 53 -54.68 -27.13 -23.16
N GLU A 54 -55.54 -27.99 -22.61
CA GLU A 54 -55.59 -28.25 -21.17
C GLU A 54 -54.25 -28.81 -20.65
N VAL A 55 -53.66 -29.75 -21.39
CA VAL A 55 -52.33 -30.30 -21.07
C VAL A 55 -51.23 -29.25 -21.23
N LEU A 56 -51.26 -28.41 -22.26
CA LEU A 56 -50.30 -27.32 -22.47
C LEU A 56 -50.40 -26.25 -21.40
N ALA A 57 -51.61 -25.88 -20.98
CA ALA A 57 -51.83 -24.90 -19.92
C ALA A 57 -51.30 -25.43 -18.58
N SER A 58 -51.62 -26.70 -18.24
CA SER A 58 -51.12 -27.35 -17.02
C SER A 58 -49.59 -27.53 -17.04
N SER A 59 -49.03 -27.93 -18.18
CA SER A 59 -47.57 -28.03 -18.34
C SER A 59 -46.89 -26.66 -18.31
N GLY A 60 -47.54 -25.65 -18.88
CA GLY A 60 -47.08 -24.26 -18.93
C GLY A 60 -47.05 -23.61 -17.56
N SER A 61 -48.06 -23.84 -16.71
CA SER A 61 -48.05 -23.35 -15.33
C SER A 61 -46.94 -24.00 -14.49
N LEU A 62 -46.69 -25.30 -14.66
CA LEU A 62 -45.59 -25.99 -13.97
C LEU A 62 -44.21 -25.50 -14.45
N PHE A 63 -44.10 -25.19 -15.74
CA PHE A 63 -42.89 -24.62 -16.33
C PHE A 63 -42.65 -23.18 -15.84
N GLU A 64 -43.69 -22.35 -15.79
CA GLU A 64 -43.63 -20.98 -15.25
C GLU A 64 -43.19 -21.00 -13.78
N GLU A 65 -43.76 -21.90 -12.96
CA GLU A 65 -43.37 -22.07 -11.56
C GLU A 65 -41.90 -22.47 -11.43
N SER A 66 -41.44 -23.43 -12.24
CA SER A 66 -40.05 -23.89 -12.24
C SER A 66 -39.08 -22.78 -12.66
N MET A 67 -39.40 -22.04 -13.73
CA MET A 67 -38.61 -20.90 -14.20
C MET A 67 -38.61 -19.75 -13.19
N GLY A 68 -39.74 -19.51 -12.53
CA GLY A 68 -39.85 -18.55 -11.43
C GLY A 68 -38.90 -18.88 -10.28
N LEU A 69 -38.85 -20.16 -9.87
CA LEU A 69 -37.91 -20.63 -8.84
C LEU A 69 -36.45 -20.43 -9.27
N TYR A 70 -36.09 -20.78 -10.51
CA TYR A 70 -34.72 -20.55 -10.99
C TYR A 70 -34.37 -19.06 -11.05
N THR A 71 -35.25 -18.21 -11.54
CA THR A 71 -35.07 -16.74 -11.58
C THR A 71 -34.89 -16.17 -10.16
N GLN A 72 -35.64 -16.65 -9.17
CA GLN A 72 -35.48 -16.26 -7.77
C GLN A 72 -34.11 -16.68 -7.19
N ILE A 73 -33.71 -17.93 -7.42
CA ILE A 73 -32.41 -18.44 -6.95
C ILE A 73 -31.27 -17.66 -7.58
N ILE A 74 -31.30 -17.47 -8.89
CA ILE A 74 -30.28 -16.71 -9.63
C ILE A 74 -30.22 -15.27 -9.12
N SER A 75 -31.37 -14.63 -8.90
CA SER A 75 -31.43 -13.26 -8.35
C SER A 75 -30.77 -13.16 -6.97
N ALA A 76 -31.04 -14.12 -6.08
CA ALA A 76 -30.46 -14.17 -4.75
C ALA A 76 -28.94 -14.36 -4.78
N LEU A 77 -28.45 -15.30 -5.61
CA LEU A 77 -27.01 -15.53 -5.79
C LEU A 77 -26.31 -14.30 -6.41
N LEU A 78 -26.95 -13.65 -7.37
CA LEU A 78 -26.43 -12.45 -8.02
C LEU A 78 -26.27 -11.30 -7.01
N LEU A 79 -27.28 -11.09 -6.15
CA LEU A 79 -27.24 -10.08 -5.10
C LEU A 79 -26.14 -10.36 -4.07
N LEU A 80 -26.00 -11.62 -3.65
CA LEU A 80 -24.91 -12.05 -2.76
C LEU A 80 -23.53 -11.76 -3.37
N CYS A 81 -23.33 -12.17 -4.63
CA CYS A 81 -22.09 -11.96 -5.36
C CYS A 81 -21.76 -10.46 -5.48
N PHE A 82 -22.77 -9.64 -5.80
CA PHE A 82 -22.64 -8.19 -5.87
C PHE A 82 -22.25 -7.55 -4.54
N ALA A 83 -22.86 -7.98 -3.44
CA ALA A 83 -22.50 -7.51 -2.10
C ALA A 83 -21.03 -7.85 -1.75
N LEU A 84 -20.60 -9.08 -2.04
CA LEU A 84 -19.21 -9.51 -1.84
C LEU A 84 -18.24 -8.67 -2.70
N LEU A 85 -18.60 -8.39 -3.94
CA LEU A 85 -17.78 -7.57 -4.85
C LEU A 85 -17.63 -6.15 -4.30
N LEU A 86 -18.70 -5.53 -3.81
CA LEU A 86 -18.64 -4.19 -3.20
C LEU A 86 -17.74 -4.15 -1.96
N VAL A 87 -17.81 -5.17 -1.09
CA VAL A 87 -16.93 -5.28 0.08
C VAL A 87 -15.47 -5.40 -0.34
N ALA A 88 -15.17 -6.27 -1.30
CA ALA A 88 -13.82 -6.45 -1.82
C ALA A 88 -13.26 -5.16 -2.44
N LEU A 89 -14.08 -4.43 -3.21
CA LEU A 89 -13.70 -3.15 -3.79
C LEU A 89 -13.41 -2.09 -2.70
N GLY A 90 -14.25 -2.03 -1.67
CA GLY A 90 -14.04 -1.14 -0.51
C GLY A 90 -12.72 -1.44 0.21
N LEU A 91 -12.41 -2.71 0.46
CA LEU A 91 -11.15 -3.14 1.06
C LEU A 91 -9.93 -2.78 0.20
N LEU A 92 -10.05 -2.90 -1.12
CA LEU A 92 -9.00 -2.51 -2.06
C LEU A 92 -8.74 -1.00 -2.01
N ILE A 93 -9.78 -0.17 -2.01
CA ILE A 93 -9.66 1.29 -1.91
C ILE A 93 -9.00 1.68 -0.59
N LEU A 94 -9.43 1.07 0.52
CA LEU A 94 -8.84 1.31 1.84
C LEU A 94 -7.35 0.94 1.87
N ASN A 95 -6.99 -0.22 1.29
CA ASN A 95 -5.60 -0.65 1.19
C ASN A 95 -4.73 0.33 0.39
N LEU A 96 -5.25 0.85 -0.72
CA LEU A 96 -4.53 1.83 -1.53
C LEU A 96 -4.31 3.15 -0.77
N ASP A 97 -5.31 3.63 -0.02
CA ASP A 97 -5.19 4.84 0.79
C ASP A 97 -4.16 4.65 1.92
N LEU A 98 -4.21 3.49 2.62
CA LEU A 98 -3.23 3.15 3.65
C LEU A 98 -1.81 3.07 3.10
N ARG A 99 -1.62 2.45 1.92
CA ARG A 99 -0.30 2.40 1.26
C ARG A 99 0.22 3.79 0.89
N ALA A 100 -0.65 4.68 0.43
CA ALA A 100 -0.26 6.06 0.12
C ALA A 100 0.18 6.81 1.38
N ARG A 101 -0.57 6.69 2.48
CA ARG A 101 -0.22 7.29 3.78
C ARG A 101 1.08 6.72 4.34
N ASN A 102 1.27 5.40 4.25
CA ASN A 102 2.50 4.76 4.73
C ASN A 102 3.74 5.24 3.97
N ARG A 103 3.65 5.48 2.65
CA ARG A 103 4.78 6.04 1.90
C ARG A 103 5.17 7.45 2.36
N GLU A 104 4.18 8.29 2.68
CA GLU A 104 4.44 9.63 3.22
C GLU A 104 5.05 9.55 4.63
N VAL A 105 4.62 8.59 5.44
CA VAL A 105 5.18 8.34 6.77
C VAL A 105 6.59 7.78 6.68
N GLU A 106 6.84 6.78 5.86
CA GLU A 106 8.18 6.22 5.61
C GLU A 106 9.16 7.32 5.18
N ALA A 107 8.76 8.19 4.24
CA ALA A 107 9.60 9.31 3.80
C ALA A 107 9.91 10.30 4.93
N ARG A 108 8.98 10.54 5.86
CA ARG A 108 9.18 11.45 7.01
C ARG A 108 9.97 10.80 8.15
N THR A 109 9.86 9.50 8.32
CA THR A 109 10.63 8.72 9.31
C THR A 109 12.08 8.54 8.88
N LEU A 110 12.36 8.55 7.57
CA LEU A 110 13.70 8.38 7.00
C LEU A 110 14.52 9.69 6.89
N SER A 111 13.88 10.86 6.95
CA SER A 111 14.61 12.12 7.12
C SER A 111 15.06 12.25 8.57
N VAL A 112 16.37 12.32 8.82
CA VAL A 112 16.94 12.63 10.14
C VAL A 112 16.55 14.06 10.47
N ASN A 113 15.44 14.21 11.20
CA ASN A 113 14.85 15.51 11.50
C ASN A 113 15.44 16.09 12.79
N ASN A 114 15.96 15.27 13.69
CA ASN A 114 16.59 15.75 14.91
C ASN A 114 17.69 14.77 15.30
N LEU A 115 18.91 15.26 15.47
CA LEU A 115 20.04 14.48 15.97
C LEU A 115 20.56 15.19 17.23
N ARG A 116 20.39 14.53 18.38
CA ARG A 116 20.93 15.00 19.67
C ARG A 116 21.93 14.02 20.23
N LEU A 117 23.00 14.53 20.80
CA LEU A 117 23.99 13.73 21.51
C LEU A 117 23.90 14.04 22.99
N ASN A 118 23.84 12.99 23.78
CA ASN A 118 24.00 13.06 25.22
C ASN A 118 25.38 12.47 25.56
N ARG A 119 26.33 13.37 25.88
CA ARG A 119 27.71 12.99 26.22
C ARG A 119 27.81 12.19 27.52
N ALA A 120 26.93 12.43 28.49
CA ALA A 120 26.98 11.76 29.79
C ALA A 120 26.70 10.26 29.69
N GLU A 121 25.83 9.84 28.76
CA GLU A 121 25.40 8.44 28.63
C GLU A 121 25.93 7.73 27.36
N ASN A 122 26.68 8.43 26.49
CA ASN A 122 27.05 7.97 25.15
C ASN A 122 25.83 7.54 24.31
N ILE A 123 24.73 8.30 24.44
CA ILE A 123 23.48 8.04 23.74
C ILE A 123 23.30 9.08 22.64
N VAL A 124 22.89 8.60 21.47
CA VAL A 124 22.49 9.42 20.35
C VAL A 124 20.99 9.27 20.17
N GLU A 125 20.28 10.39 20.16
CA GLU A 125 18.84 10.47 19.91
C GLU A 125 18.62 10.89 18.45
N ILE A 126 18.04 9.98 17.65
CA ILE A 126 17.66 10.23 16.25
C ILE A 126 16.16 9.99 16.11
N ASN A 127 15.38 11.01 15.75
CA ASN A 127 13.94 10.89 15.54
C ASN A 127 13.22 10.13 16.69
N ASP A 128 13.52 10.49 17.94
CA ASP A 128 13.02 9.88 19.19
C ASP A 128 13.52 8.45 19.50
N GLN A 129 14.44 7.92 18.70
CA GLN A 129 15.13 6.65 18.99
C GLN A 129 16.44 6.91 19.73
N ARG A 130 16.63 6.24 20.87
CA ARG A 130 17.88 6.27 21.67
C ARG A 130 18.78 5.10 21.28
N ILE A 131 19.94 5.42 20.71
CA ILE A 131 20.96 4.43 20.35
C ILE A 131 22.15 4.64 21.26
N LYS A 132 22.51 3.61 22.03
CA LYS A 132 23.72 3.61 22.85
C LYS A 132 24.91 3.20 22.00
N LEU A 133 25.86 4.10 21.83
CA LEU A 133 27.09 3.84 21.09
C LEU A 133 28.21 3.40 22.02
N THR A 134 29.25 2.77 21.47
CA THR A 134 30.53 2.65 22.17
C THR A 134 31.21 4.01 22.22
N ALA A 135 32.02 4.29 23.26
CA ALA A 135 32.75 5.56 23.40
C ALA A 135 33.48 5.97 22.11
N SER A 136 34.21 5.03 21.50
CA SER A 136 34.94 5.30 20.26
C SER A 136 34.04 5.67 19.06
N ASN A 137 32.84 5.10 18.97
CA ASN A 137 31.89 5.44 17.91
C ASN A 137 31.15 6.75 18.21
N PHE A 138 30.91 7.05 19.48
CA PHE A 138 30.38 8.34 19.92
C PHE A 138 31.35 9.49 19.59
N ASP A 139 32.65 9.30 19.85
CA ASP A 139 33.70 10.27 19.48
C ASP A 139 33.76 10.46 17.95
N THR A 140 33.69 9.36 17.21
CA THR A 140 33.66 9.40 15.73
C THR A 140 32.48 10.22 15.22
N LEU A 141 31.28 10.00 15.77
CA LEU A 141 30.09 10.74 15.39
C LEU A 141 30.21 12.22 15.78
N SER A 142 30.76 12.51 16.95
CA SER A 142 30.98 13.89 17.43
C SER A 142 31.89 14.68 16.50
N VAL A 143 32.99 14.08 16.06
CA VAL A 143 33.92 14.69 15.09
C VAL A 143 33.24 14.94 13.74
N LEU A 144 32.44 13.98 13.26
CA LEU A 144 31.69 14.14 12.00
C LEU A 144 30.60 15.22 12.08
N LEU A 145 30.01 15.43 13.26
CA LEU A 145 29.04 16.48 13.50
C LEU A 145 29.68 17.86 13.54
N GLU A 146 30.84 17.97 14.17
CA GLU A 146 31.64 19.20 14.18
C GLU A 146 32.03 19.58 12.74
N ALA A 147 32.62 18.65 11.98
CA ALA A 147 32.91 18.88 10.57
C ALA A 147 31.65 19.21 9.74
N ARG A 148 30.47 18.71 10.12
CA ARG A 148 29.23 19.06 9.44
C ARG A 148 28.78 20.49 9.71
N LEU A 149 28.96 20.98 10.94
CA LEU A 149 28.70 22.38 11.32
C LEU A 149 29.65 23.31 10.55
N ASP A 150 30.89 22.89 10.33
CA ASP A 150 31.90 23.61 9.54
C ASP A 150 31.78 23.38 8.01
N GLU A 151 30.77 22.62 7.58
CA GLU A 151 30.53 22.22 6.20
C GLU A 151 31.70 21.50 5.49
N GLU A 152 32.60 20.91 6.27
CA GLU A 152 33.80 20.23 5.84
C GLU A 152 33.55 18.74 5.49
N TYR A 153 34.43 18.18 4.66
CA TYR A 153 34.49 16.74 4.39
C TYR A 153 35.75 16.18 5.05
N LEU A 154 35.60 15.07 5.79
CA LEU A 154 36.72 14.42 6.44
C LEU A 154 37.16 13.17 5.66
N SER A 155 38.43 13.10 5.30
CA SER A 155 39.02 11.86 4.80
C SER A 155 39.09 10.79 5.91
N GLY A 156 39.21 9.52 5.56
CA GLY A 156 39.36 8.45 6.54
C GLY A 156 40.63 8.62 7.40
N ALA A 157 41.74 9.07 6.81
CA ALA A 157 42.98 9.36 7.52
C ALA A 157 42.83 10.54 8.50
N SER A 158 42.22 11.65 8.05
CA SER A 158 41.97 12.83 8.90
C SER A 158 41.00 12.50 10.04
N LEU A 159 39.95 11.72 9.76
CA LEU A 159 39.02 11.26 10.79
C LEU A 159 39.71 10.42 11.86
N GLU A 160 40.59 9.49 11.46
CA GLU A 160 41.35 8.67 12.41
C GLU A 160 42.33 9.53 13.22
N ALA A 161 42.99 10.50 12.59
CA ALA A 161 43.91 11.41 13.25
C ALA A 161 43.23 12.19 14.38
N ILE A 162 42.06 12.78 14.09
CA ILE A 162 41.29 13.57 15.07
C ILE A 162 40.76 12.69 16.20
N VAL A 163 40.17 11.53 15.88
CA VAL A 163 39.57 10.65 16.90
C VAL A 163 40.64 9.97 17.77
N SER A 164 41.79 9.61 17.20
CA SER A 164 42.86 8.90 17.92
C SER A 164 43.94 9.81 18.52
N GLY A 165 43.92 11.10 18.20
CA GLY A 165 44.91 12.08 18.66
C GLY A 165 46.32 11.88 18.08
N LYS A 166 46.45 11.14 16.97
CA LYS A 166 47.72 10.85 16.30
C LYS A 166 47.94 11.80 15.12
N PRO A 167 49.22 12.06 14.73
CA PRO A 167 49.48 12.82 13.52
C PRO A 167 48.96 12.06 12.30
N GLU A 168 48.37 12.79 11.35
CA GLU A 168 47.74 12.24 10.14
C GLU A 168 48.70 11.38 9.30
N SER A 169 50.01 11.67 9.36
CA SER A 169 51.06 10.87 8.71
C SER A 169 51.22 9.44 9.24
N GLN A 170 50.64 9.13 10.41
CA GLN A 170 50.62 7.80 11.02
C GLN A 170 49.25 7.12 10.93
N CYS A 171 48.28 7.74 10.25
CA CYS A 171 46.92 7.25 10.14
C CYS A 171 46.66 6.70 8.73
N GLU A 172 46.04 5.52 8.66
CA GLU A 172 45.67 4.88 7.40
C GLU A 172 44.21 5.17 7.04
N GLU A 173 43.94 5.46 5.77
CA GLU A 173 42.58 5.64 5.23
C GLU A 173 41.68 4.43 5.50
N ALA A 174 42.26 3.23 5.44
CA ALA A 174 41.56 1.98 5.71
C ALA A 174 41.06 1.88 7.16
N ALA A 175 41.82 2.42 8.13
CA ALA A 175 41.41 2.45 9.54
C ALA A 175 40.17 3.34 9.73
N GLY A 176 40.17 4.51 9.10
CA GLY A 176 39.02 5.42 9.09
C GLY A 176 37.78 4.80 8.42
N ALA A 177 37.96 4.11 7.29
CA ALA A 177 36.87 3.41 6.61
C ALA A 177 36.23 2.31 7.49
N VAL A 178 37.04 1.55 8.23
CA VAL A 178 36.55 0.53 9.18
C VAL A 178 35.79 1.17 10.34
N ARG A 179 36.24 2.33 10.83
CA ARG A 179 35.54 3.10 11.88
C ARG A 179 34.17 3.57 11.42
N ILE A 180 34.07 4.15 10.21
CA ILE A 180 32.80 4.53 9.60
C ILE A 180 31.87 3.31 9.45
N LYS A 181 32.41 2.16 9.02
CA LYS A 181 31.64 0.93 8.90
C LYS A 181 31.07 0.48 10.26
N ARG A 182 31.88 0.48 11.31
CA ARG A 182 31.43 0.11 12.67
C ARG A 182 30.38 1.08 13.22
N LEU A 183 30.54 2.38 12.97
CA LEU A 183 29.54 3.39 13.34
C LEU A 183 28.22 3.13 12.61
N ARG A 184 28.27 2.87 11.30
CA ARG A 184 27.12 2.50 10.47
C ARG A 184 26.42 1.23 10.96
N ASP A 185 27.19 0.21 11.33
CA ASP A 185 26.67 -1.06 11.85
C ASP A 185 25.96 -0.87 13.21
N GLN A 186 26.49 -0.02 14.09
CA GLN A 186 25.88 0.28 15.39
C GLN A 186 24.65 1.17 15.33
N LEU A 187 24.58 2.09 14.36
CA LEU A 187 23.39 2.91 14.13
C LEU A 187 22.18 2.08 13.64
N GLY A 188 22.37 0.79 13.36
CA GLY A 188 21.33 -0.24 13.47
C GLY A 188 20.28 -0.29 12.36
N ASN A 189 20.17 0.71 11.49
CA ASN A 189 19.27 0.68 10.33
C ASN A 189 20.03 1.11 9.08
N GLN A 190 20.18 0.21 8.10
CA GLN A 190 20.95 0.45 6.87
C GLN A 190 20.52 1.74 6.15
N LEU A 191 19.22 2.02 6.15
CA LEU A 191 18.66 3.24 5.55
C LEU A 191 19.00 4.50 6.34
N ILE A 192 18.95 4.47 7.68
CA ILE A 192 19.31 5.63 8.52
C ILE A 192 20.82 5.88 8.42
N SER A 193 21.65 4.85 8.44
CA SER A 193 23.11 5.01 8.37
C SER A 193 23.60 5.45 6.99
N GLU A 194 22.92 5.07 5.90
CA GLU A 194 23.25 5.52 4.54
C GLU A 194 22.78 6.95 4.28
N LEU A 195 21.59 7.32 4.78
CA LEU A 195 21.08 8.69 4.73
C LEU A 195 21.79 9.63 5.71
N LEU A 196 22.39 9.13 6.78
CA LEU A 196 23.20 9.93 7.71
C LEU A 196 24.61 10.15 7.19
N LEU A 197 25.29 9.11 6.69
CA LEU A 197 26.72 9.15 6.35
C LEU A 197 26.92 9.06 4.85
N ARG A 198 27.14 10.22 4.22
CA ARG A 198 27.42 10.32 2.79
C ARG A 198 28.92 10.26 2.52
N HIS A 199 29.33 9.36 1.64
CA HIS A 199 30.70 9.31 1.11
C HIS A 199 30.75 9.96 -0.27
N VAL A 200 31.66 10.90 -0.47
CA VAL A 200 31.93 11.54 -1.75
C VAL A 200 33.32 11.11 -2.22
N SER A 201 33.37 10.38 -3.33
CA SER A 201 34.62 9.93 -3.93
C SER A 201 35.60 11.09 -4.12
N GLY A 202 36.78 10.99 -3.52
CA GLY A 202 37.84 12.01 -3.60
C GLY A 202 37.73 13.17 -2.62
N ARG A 203 36.66 13.27 -1.81
CA ARG A 203 36.53 14.28 -0.73
C ARG A 203 36.39 13.69 0.67
N GLY A 204 35.90 12.45 0.79
CA GLY A 204 35.75 11.76 2.07
C GLY A 204 34.30 11.67 2.55
N TYR A 205 34.11 11.66 3.86
CA TYR A 205 32.85 11.41 4.55
C TYR A 205 32.26 12.71 5.12
N ARG A 206 30.92 12.82 5.09
CA ARG A 206 30.17 13.91 5.72
C ARG A 206 28.80 13.44 6.18
N LEU A 207 28.28 14.07 7.23
CA LEU A 207 26.90 13.85 7.67
C LEU A 207 25.90 14.60 6.79
N ASP A 208 24.81 13.93 6.40
CA ASP A 208 23.76 14.50 5.55
C ASP A 208 22.53 14.91 6.38
N VAL A 209 22.79 15.76 7.37
CA VAL A 209 21.79 16.34 8.28
C VAL A 209 21.79 17.87 8.11
N PRO A 210 20.61 18.55 8.14
CA PRO A 210 20.55 20.02 8.13
C PRO A 210 21.11 20.62 9.43
N ALA A 211 21.93 21.68 9.30
CA ALA A 211 22.63 22.32 10.42
C ALA A 211 21.68 22.89 11.50
N ASP A 212 20.51 23.38 11.10
CA ASP A 212 19.48 23.96 11.99
C ASP A 212 18.86 22.96 12.98
N ARG A 213 19.23 21.67 12.91
CA ARG A 213 18.60 20.58 13.67
C ARG A 213 19.60 19.70 14.43
N LEU A 214 20.77 20.26 14.72
CA LEU A 214 21.82 19.65 15.52
C LEU A 214 21.79 20.24 16.94
N GLY A 215 21.81 19.36 17.96
CA GLY A 215 21.92 19.74 19.36
C GLY A 215 22.95 18.88 20.08
N ILE A 216 23.86 19.50 20.83
CA ILE A 216 24.83 18.83 21.68
C ILE A 216 24.49 19.22 23.12
N ASP A 217 24.12 18.25 23.94
CA ASP A 217 23.86 18.42 25.38
C ASP A 217 24.96 17.76 26.22
#